data_AF-A0A933KF31-F1
#
_entry.id   AF-A0A933KF31-F1
#
_cell.length_a   1.000
_cell.length_b   1.000
_cell.length_c   1.000
_cell.angle_alpha   90.00
_cell.angle_beta   90.00
_cell.angle_gamma   90.00
#
_symmetry.space_group_name_H-M   'P 1'
#
loop_
_entity.id
_entity.type
_entity.pdbx_description
1 polymer ?
#
loop_
_entity_poly.entity_id
_entity_poly.type
_entity_poly.pdbx_seq_one_letter_code
_entity_poly.pdbx_strand_id
1 'polypeptide(L)'
;MTHSTMSSRVWLPVLLVSSLLTPHSSLLWSAETAGVYVDGSGARHPWRIDSNDMLHWRGQPFVPVGGMFCFRYLSEFEERDVPGNEARWKGDLEILDRVERAGIRHLYVNPVNPATRFGASVWNHCLEELERRRFEYGIELTDGPERGMDGYLLGGVGWGWSVARAGGSTAASVRLTWEMEFGQLPRAIELLAVTPDGRAGRISLPSTRAATLVAGLPAWAAHPQTRFIPRVEAPKGFNVPDLWGGYGEYERRLLRLLSGLKLGPGLRFILDPFTNEMNYHGLTAHMLPAASEFREELEKWLRAKYKGRRLTAWRAWGGRGRAPEWAVMARLLPVPARPQFVDPETALVLPADCAKSGALEDLRMFRDASVGRFVSRLSERLRRDVADVPIVLKHTGRFARYMVCSTVDGIGIEAWGHDKAALARTAGPPFALLRHRERLAPRGSGAARPTGWLPVTETAPDPSPHGLPPGYPSREAMFSHLDALLGLGARGFYLFALRPLPEELLPDFCLYQDPRQLAWIAEYQRGLGRAPRAALLSTRPPFRFRDAQAGPGLRVSGWKTGRSPALAPVELQGALMVLPRYRLSDR
;
A
#
# COMPACT_ATOMS: atom_id res chain seq x y z
N MET A 1 -89.72 -15.19 54.00
CA MET A 1 -89.12 -15.96 52.89
C MET A 1 -87.74 -15.36 52.60
N THR A 2 -86.68 -16.15 52.87
CA THR A 2 -85.29 -16.17 52.31
C THR A 2 -84.47 -14.87 52.22
N HIS A 3 -83.47 -14.66 53.11
CA HIS A 3 -81.99 -14.91 52.97
C HIS A 3 -81.29 -13.97 51.95
N SER A 4 -80.08 -13.42 52.10
CA SER A 4 -78.97 -13.41 53.09
C SER A 4 -77.94 -12.35 52.61
N THR A 5 -77.08 -11.87 53.51
CA THR A 5 -76.02 -10.83 53.38
C THR A 5 -74.69 -11.27 52.73
N MET A 6 -73.92 -10.28 52.20
CA MET A 6 -72.43 -10.13 52.07
C MET A 6 -72.04 -9.54 50.68
N SER A 7 -70.93 -8.84 50.42
CA SER A 7 -69.78 -8.27 51.13
C SER A 7 -69.06 -7.31 50.15
N SER A 8 -68.37 -6.29 50.69
CA SER A 8 -67.44 -5.36 50.03
C SER A 8 -66.25 -6.01 49.28
N ARG A 9 -65.66 -5.30 48.29
CA ARG A 9 -64.20 -5.03 48.15
C ARG A 9 -63.85 -4.19 46.90
N VAL A 10 -63.11 -3.11 47.14
CA VAL A 10 -62.46 -2.21 46.17
C VAL A 10 -61.02 -2.70 45.96
N TRP A 11 -60.54 -2.76 44.72
CA TRP A 11 -59.18 -3.16 44.37
C TRP A 11 -58.26 -1.93 44.21
N LEU A 12 -57.19 -1.88 45.01
CA LEU A 12 -55.98 -1.08 44.79
C LEU A 12 -54.94 -1.93 44.04
N PRO A 13 -54.14 -1.39 43.10
CA PRO A 13 -52.99 -2.09 42.56
C PRO A 13 -51.76 -1.92 43.46
N VAL A 14 -51.10 -3.05 43.73
CA VAL A 14 -49.85 -3.20 44.49
C VAL A 14 -48.67 -2.82 43.61
N LEU A 15 -47.82 -1.90 44.09
CA LEU A 15 -46.47 -1.63 43.61
C LEU A 15 -45.54 -2.76 44.06
N LEU A 16 -45.01 -3.52 43.10
CA LEU A 16 -43.96 -4.52 43.32
C LEU A 16 -42.61 -3.93 42.90
N VAL A 17 -41.81 -3.59 43.91
CA VAL A 17 -40.38 -3.29 43.79
C VAL A 17 -39.66 -4.60 43.51
N SER A 18 -39.02 -4.71 42.35
CA SER A 18 -38.07 -5.78 42.04
C SER A 18 -36.76 -5.15 41.58
N SER A 19 -35.82 -5.15 42.52
CA SER A 19 -34.41 -4.87 42.35
C SER A 19 -33.75 -5.94 41.46
N LEU A 20 -33.51 -5.61 40.19
CA LEU A 20 -32.54 -6.31 39.35
C LEU A 20 -31.29 -5.45 39.23
N LEU A 21 -30.30 -5.82 40.04
CA LEU A 21 -28.89 -5.47 39.87
C LEU A 21 -28.44 -5.98 38.49
N THR A 22 -28.43 -5.09 37.50
CA THR A 22 -27.61 -5.29 36.32
C THR A 22 -26.21 -4.78 36.65
N PRO A 23 -25.14 -5.55 36.40
CA PRO A 23 -23.81 -4.98 36.41
C PRO A 23 -23.74 -4.03 35.21
N HIS A 24 -23.96 -2.74 35.45
CA HIS A 24 -23.43 -1.69 34.58
C HIS A 24 -21.91 -1.73 34.73
N SER A 25 -21.29 -2.71 34.08
CA SER A 25 -19.90 -2.60 33.67
C SER A 25 -19.86 -1.40 32.73
N SER A 26 -19.51 -0.25 33.29
CA SER A 26 -19.07 0.94 32.58
C SER A 26 -17.83 0.56 31.77
N LEU A 27 -18.06 -0.07 30.62
CA LEU A 27 -17.14 -0.20 29.52
C LEU A 27 -16.95 1.22 28.98
N LEU A 28 -16.04 1.96 29.61
CA LEU A 28 -15.32 3.03 28.95
C LEU A 28 -14.52 2.34 27.83
N TRP A 29 -15.11 2.24 26.64
CA TRP A 29 -14.40 1.76 25.45
C TRP A 29 -13.20 2.70 25.24
N SER A 30 -11.99 2.18 25.43
CA SER A 30 -10.79 2.91 25.05
C SER A 30 -10.74 3.03 23.54
N ALA A 31 -10.12 4.11 23.08
CA ALA A 31 -10.04 4.52 21.70
C ALA A 31 -9.11 3.65 20.84
N GLU A 32 -9.39 2.35 20.75
CA GLU A 32 -8.50 1.35 20.16
C GLU A 32 -9.16 0.68 18.95
N THR A 33 -8.38 0.50 17.88
CA THR A 33 -8.81 -0.31 16.72
C THR A 33 -8.90 -1.76 17.15
N ALA A 34 -10.04 -2.42 16.95
CA ALA A 34 -10.30 -3.77 17.44
C ALA A 34 -11.30 -4.52 16.57
N GLY A 35 -11.31 -5.84 16.72
CA GLY A 35 -12.22 -6.75 16.03
C GLY A 35 -12.26 -8.13 16.68
N VAL A 36 -13.04 -9.04 16.12
CA VAL A 36 -13.15 -10.44 16.56
C VAL A 36 -13.15 -11.37 15.36
N TYR A 37 -12.00 -11.99 15.10
CA TYR A 37 -11.90 -13.04 14.11
C TYR A 37 -12.64 -14.30 14.58
N VAL A 38 -13.43 -14.90 13.70
CA VAL A 38 -14.10 -16.18 13.93
C VAL A 38 -13.52 -17.18 12.95
N ASP A 39 -12.86 -18.23 13.47
CA ASP A 39 -12.23 -19.23 12.62
C ASP A 39 -13.25 -20.22 12.02
N GLY A 40 -12.80 -21.11 11.12
CA GLY A 40 -13.64 -22.12 10.50
C GLY A 40 -14.31 -23.11 11.47
N SER A 41 -13.88 -23.17 12.73
CA SER A 41 -14.52 -23.97 13.80
C SER A 41 -15.56 -23.18 14.60
N GLY A 42 -15.69 -21.87 14.36
CA GLY A 42 -16.54 -20.95 15.11
C GLY A 42 -15.85 -20.39 16.37
N ALA A 43 -14.58 -20.70 16.62
CA ALA A 43 -13.86 -20.16 17.77
C ALA A 43 -13.60 -18.67 17.56
N ARG A 44 -13.65 -17.90 18.66
CA ARG A 44 -13.55 -16.43 18.62
C ARG A 44 -12.16 -15.98 19.06
N HIS A 45 -11.60 -15.04 18.31
CA HIS A 45 -10.25 -14.50 18.47
C HIS A 45 -10.34 -12.96 18.53
N PRO A 46 -10.65 -12.40 19.71
CA PRO A 46 -10.66 -10.95 19.87
C PRO A 46 -9.24 -10.40 19.66
N TRP A 47 -9.13 -9.30 18.92
CA TRP A 47 -7.89 -8.57 18.73
C TRP A 47 -8.11 -7.08 18.92
N ARG A 48 -7.05 -6.37 19.31
CA ARG A 48 -7.05 -4.91 19.45
C ARG A 48 -5.65 -4.36 19.24
N ILE A 49 -5.55 -3.12 18.80
CA ILE A 49 -4.30 -2.39 18.68
C ILE A 49 -4.29 -1.31 19.75
N ASP A 50 -3.30 -1.35 20.63
CA ASP A 50 -3.20 -0.36 21.68
C ASP A 50 -2.54 0.93 21.19
N SER A 51 -2.53 1.95 22.05
CA SER A 51 -1.94 3.25 21.69
C SER A 51 -0.46 3.18 21.31
N ASN A 52 0.29 2.13 21.70
CA ASN A 52 1.71 1.92 21.40
C ASN A 52 1.94 1.20 20.07
N ASP A 53 0.93 1.20 19.20
CA ASP A 53 0.94 0.58 17.88
C ASP A 53 1.08 -0.96 17.95
N MET A 54 0.82 -1.56 19.12
CA MET A 54 0.99 -2.99 19.37
C MET A 54 -0.31 -3.73 19.09
N LEU A 55 -0.26 -4.77 18.25
CA LEU A 55 -1.37 -5.71 18.12
C LEU A 55 -1.42 -6.60 19.36
N HIS A 56 -2.62 -6.76 19.93
CA HIS A 56 -2.91 -7.75 20.96
C HIS A 56 -3.87 -8.77 20.38
N TRP A 57 -3.50 -10.05 20.46
CA TRP A 57 -4.28 -11.19 20.03
C TRP A 57 -4.74 -11.98 21.25
N ARG A 58 -6.06 -12.15 21.41
CA ARG A 58 -6.66 -12.80 22.60
C ARG A 58 -6.16 -12.19 23.93
N GLY A 59 -5.98 -10.87 23.93
CA GLY A 59 -5.50 -10.09 25.09
C GLY A 59 -3.99 -10.11 25.33
N GLN A 60 -3.23 -10.89 24.57
CA GLN A 60 -1.76 -10.96 24.67
C GLN A 60 -1.09 -10.14 23.58
N PRO A 61 0.04 -9.46 23.84
CA PRO A 61 0.79 -8.77 22.80
C PRO A 61 1.24 -9.77 21.75
N PHE A 62 1.04 -9.42 20.50
CA PHE A 62 1.50 -10.18 19.35
C PHE A 62 2.69 -9.45 18.73
N VAL A 63 3.89 -9.97 18.98
CA VAL A 63 5.16 -9.46 18.44
C VAL A 63 5.78 -10.58 17.59
N PRO A 64 5.36 -10.72 16.33
CA PRO A 64 5.86 -11.79 15.50
C PRO A 64 7.36 -11.62 15.25
N VAL A 65 8.07 -12.74 15.20
CA VAL A 65 9.45 -12.81 14.70
C VAL A 65 9.50 -14.01 13.77
N GLY A 66 9.68 -13.76 12.48
CA GLY A 66 9.51 -14.75 11.44
C GLY A 66 9.93 -14.20 10.09
N GLY A 67 9.28 -14.63 9.01
CA GLY A 67 9.56 -14.06 7.70
C GLY A 67 8.54 -14.40 6.64
N MET A 68 8.78 -13.87 5.45
CA MET A 68 8.02 -14.21 4.25
C MET A 68 8.29 -15.66 3.85
N PHE A 69 7.22 -16.39 3.52
CA PHE A 69 7.32 -17.74 2.97
C PHE A 69 6.51 -17.87 1.69
N CYS A 70 7.19 -18.15 0.58
CA CYS A 70 6.56 -18.47 -0.69
C CYS A 70 6.47 -19.99 -0.87
N PHE A 71 5.25 -20.53 -0.87
CA PHE A 71 5.03 -21.92 -1.28
C PHE A 71 5.30 -22.04 -2.78
N ARG A 72 6.20 -22.92 -3.18
CA ARG A 72 6.44 -23.19 -4.61
C ARG A 72 5.25 -23.92 -5.21
N TYR A 73 4.61 -24.80 -4.44
CA TYR A 73 3.34 -25.43 -4.83
C TYR A 73 2.29 -24.39 -5.19
N LEU A 74 2.09 -23.38 -4.36
CA LEU A 74 1.12 -22.32 -4.61
C LEU A 74 1.54 -21.45 -5.81
N SER A 75 2.79 -21.00 -5.84
CA SER A 75 3.26 -20.00 -6.81
C SER A 75 3.39 -20.54 -8.24
N GLU A 76 3.59 -21.85 -8.38
CA GLU A 76 3.83 -22.52 -9.66
C GLU A 76 2.85 -23.68 -9.89
N PHE A 77 1.68 -23.65 -9.25
CA PHE A 77 0.68 -24.70 -9.43
C PHE A 77 0.22 -24.77 -10.89
N GLU A 78 0.28 -25.97 -11.47
CA GLU A 78 -0.21 -26.23 -12.82
C GLU A 78 -1.09 -27.48 -12.83
N GLU A 79 -2.38 -27.32 -13.17
CA GLU A 79 -3.41 -28.38 -13.02
C GLU A 79 -3.05 -29.69 -13.74
N ARG A 80 -2.33 -29.59 -14.86
CA ARG A 80 -1.95 -30.74 -15.69
C ARG A 80 -0.62 -31.39 -15.27
N ASP A 81 0.12 -30.79 -14.35
CA ASP A 81 1.44 -31.23 -13.90
C ASP A 81 1.35 -31.84 -12.49
N VAL A 82 0.61 -32.94 -12.35
CA VAL A 82 0.44 -33.62 -11.05
C VAL A 82 1.78 -34.01 -10.42
N PRO A 83 2.73 -34.67 -11.14
CA PRO A 83 4.02 -35.03 -10.54
C PRO A 83 4.86 -33.82 -10.14
N GLY A 84 4.86 -32.74 -10.93
CA GLY A 84 5.58 -31.52 -10.59
C GLY A 84 4.96 -30.82 -9.37
N ASN A 85 3.63 -30.79 -9.25
CA ASN A 85 2.96 -30.27 -8.07
C ASN A 85 3.31 -31.08 -6.81
N GLU A 86 3.33 -32.41 -6.87
CA GLU A 86 3.76 -33.26 -5.75
C GLU A 86 5.21 -33.00 -5.34
N ALA A 87 6.11 -32.83 -6.31
CA ALA A 87 7.51 -32.51 -6.06
C ALA A 87 7.68 -31.12 -5.41
N ARG A 88 6.98 -30.11 -5.91
CA ARG A 88 6.94 -28.76 -5.32
C ARG A 88 6.43 -28.82 -3.88
N TRP A 89 5.33 -29.54 -3.64
CA TRP A 89 4.75 -29.70 -2.31
C TRP A 89 5.71 -30.38 -1.33
N LYS A 90 6.35 -31.48 -1.74
CA LYS A 90 7.36 -32.16 -0.92
C LYS A 90 8.51 -31.22 -0.54
N GLY A 91 9.01 -30.44 -1.49
CA GLY A 91 10.03 -29.42 -1.22
C GLY A 91 9.55 -28.35 -0.24
N ASP A 92 8.31 -27.88 -0.37
CA ASP A 92 7.70 -26.93 0.57
C ASP A 92 7.66 -27.51 2.00
N LEU A 93 7.25 -28.77 2.16
CA LEU A 93 7.18 -29.46 3.45
C LEU A 93 8.56 -29.63 4.11
N GLU A 94 9.59 -29.99 3.34
CA GLU A 94 10.96 -30.14 3.84
C GLU A 94 11.51 -28.83 4.40
N ILE A 95 11.14 -27.69 3.82
CA ILE A 95 11.55 -26.37 4.30
C ILE A 95 10.72 -25.96 5.52
N LEU A 96 9.40 -26.16 5.50
CA LEU A 96 8.54 -25.91 6.68
C LEU A 96 9.00 -26.72 7.90
N ASP A 97 9.40 -27.98 7.69
CA ASP A 97 10.01 -28.84 8.71
C ASP A 97 11.23 -28.17 9.36
N ARG A 98 12.12 -27.55 8.57
CA ARG A 98 13.33 -26.87 9.09
C ARG A 98 12.95 -25.63 9.90
N VAL A 99 12.04 -24.82 9.38
CA VAL A 99 11.54 -23.60 10.04
C VAL A 99 10.87 -23.95 11.38
N GLU A 100 10.01 -24.96 11.37
CA GLU A 100 9.33 -25.46 12.57
C GLU A 100 10.31 -26.02 13.59
N ARG A 101 11.28 -26.87 13.19
CA ARG A 101 12.28 -27.45 14.09
C ARG A 101 13.18 -26.39 14.73
N ALA A 102 13.43 -25.28 14.03
CA ALA A 102 14.14 -24.14 14.61
C ALA A 102 13.33 -23.42 15.71
N GLY A 103 12.01 -23.64 15.77
CA GLY A 103 11.10 -23.01 16.73
C GLY A 103 10.44 -21.72 16.22
N ILE A 104 10.52 -21.45 14.92
CA ILE A 104 9.86 -20.31 14.28
C ILE A 104 8.40 -20.69 14.01
N ARG A 105 7.47 -19.83 14.44
CA ARG A 105 6.02 -20.06 14.30
C ARG A 105 5.29 -18.94 13.58
N HIS A 106 5.96 -17.82 13.32
CA HIS A 106 5.35 -16.68 12.64
C HIS A 106 5.83 -16.63 11.19
N LEU A 107 4.91 -16.47 10.26
CA LEU A 107 5.23 -16.18 8.86
C LEU A 107 4.10 -15.39 8.19
N TYR A 108 4.31 -14.95 6.97
CA TYR A 108 3.17 -14.68 6.08
C TYR A 108 3.41 -15.37 4.75
N VAL A 109 2.31 -15.77 4.11
CA VAL A 109 2.34 -16.42 2.81
C VAL A 109 2.35 -15.35 1.73
N ASN A 110 3.37 -15.36 0.88
CA ASN A 110 3.39 -14.57 -0.34
C ASN A 110 3.21 -15.52 -1.55
N PRO A 111 2.15 -15.32 -2.37
CA PRO A 111 1.87 -16.19 -3.51
C PRO A 111 2.75 -15.92 -4.74
N VAL A 112 3.56 -14.86 -4.73
CA VAL A 112 4.40 -14.28 -5.81
C VAL A 112 3.60 -13.79 -7.02
N ASN A 113 2.59 -14.55 -7.41
CA ASN A 113 1.60 -14.23 -8.41
C ASN A 113 0.34 -13.66 -7.75
N PRO A 114 -0.52 -12.98 -8.51
CA PRO A 114 -1.82 -12.51 -8.01
C PRO A 114 -2.60 -13.62 -7.30
N ALA A 115 -3.06 -13.39 -6.06
CA ALA A 115 -3.68 -14.44 -5.24
C ALA A 115 -4.82 -15.20 -5.94
N THR A 116 -5.63 -14.52 -6.74
CA THR A 116 -6.76 -15.11 -7.48
C THR A 116 -6.37 -15.80 -8.78
N ARG A 117 -5.07 -15.89 -9.11
CA ARG A 117 -4.56 -16.81 -10.13
C ARG A 117 -4.90 -18.26 -9.78
N PHE A 118 -4.90 -18.59 -8.50
CA PHE A 118 -5.09 -19.96 -8.01
C PHE A 118 -6.47 -20.13 -7.35
N GLY A 119 -7.05 -21.32 -7.52
CA GLY A 119 -8.32 -21.66 -6.88
C GLY A 119 -8.19 -21.85 -5.36
N ALA A 120 -9.31 -21.77 -4.65
CA ALA A 120 -9.35 -21.93 -3.20
C ALA A 120 -8.82 -23.30 -2.73
N SER A 121 -8.94 -24.37 -3.54
CA SER A 121 -8.40 -25.69 -3.21
C SER A 121 -6.87 -25.69 -3.08
N VAL A 122 -6.17 -24.99 -3.97
CA VAL A 122 -4.69 -24.86 -3.95
C VAL A 122 -4.25 -24.11 -2.70
N TRP A 123 -4.91 -22.99 -2.40
CA TRP A 123 -4.68 -22.22 -1.18
C TRP A 123 -4.95 -23.05 0.08
N ASN A 124 -6.10 -23.73 0.14
CA ASN A 124 -6.49 -24.54 1.29
C ASN A 124 -5.47 -25.65 1.57
N HIS A 125 -4.85 -26.24 0.54
CA HIS A 125 -3.80 -27.24 0.75
C HIS A 125 -2.62 -26.69 1.55
N CYS A 126 -2.17 -25.47 1.22
CA CYS A 126 -1.09 -24.79 1.96
C CYS A 126 -1.54 -24.34 3.36
N LEU A 127 -2.72 -23.74 3.47
CA LEU A 127 -3.22 -23.21 4.75
C LEU A 127 -3.51 -24.32 5.76
N GLU A 128 -4.12 -25.43 5.34
CA GLU A 128 -4.38 -26.60 6.19
C GLU A 128 -3.07 -27.15 6.79
N GLU A 129 -1.97 -27.14 6.03
CA GLU A 129 -0.67 -27.56 6.52
C GLU A 129 -0.07 -26.59 7.55
N LEU A 130 -0.23 -25.28 7.34
CA LEU A 130 0.16 -24.27 8.33
C LEU A 130 -0.62 -24.45 9.64
N GLU A 131 -1.93 -24.69 9.55
CA GLU A 131 -2.79 -24.95 10.71
C GLU A 131 -2.39 -26.25 11.44
N ARG A 132 -2.14 -27.33 10.69
CA ARG A 132 -1.71 -28.63 11.23
C ARG A 132 -0.41 -28.48 12.04
N ARG A 133 0.51 -27.64 11.56
CA ARG A 133 1.80 -27.34 12.21
C ARG A 133 1.71 -26.18 13.22
N ARG A 134 0.53 -25.61 13.44
CA ARG A 134 0.28 -24.50 14.38
C ARG A 134 1.13 -23.25 14.10
N PHE A 135 1.32 -22.93 12.82
CA PHE A 135 1.86 -21.62 12.45
C PHE A 135 0.83 -20.53 12.71
N GLU A 136 1.33 -19.36 13.10
CA GLU A 136 0.56 -18.12 13.14
C GLU A 136 0.95 -17.30 11.90
N TYR A 137 -0.01 -17.05 11.01
CA TYR A 137 0.30 -16.56 9.68
C TYR A 137 -0.52 -15.37 9.23
N GLY A 138 0.09 -14.54 8.39
CA GLY A 138 -0.62 -13.61 7.52
C GLY A 138 -0.78 -14.17 6.10
N ILE A 139 -1.70 -13.60 5.34
CA ILE A 139 -1.86 -13.87 3.91
C ILE A 139 -1.60 -12.58 3.14
N GLU A 140 -0.60 -12.57 2.28
CA GLU A 140 -0.41 -11.52 1.30
C GLU A 140 -1.23 -11.83 0.03
N LEU A 141 -1.97 -10.83 -0.47
CA LEU A 141 -2.82 -11.04 -1.65
C LEU A 141 -2.10 -10.65 -2.94
N THR A 142 -1.39 -9.52 -2.97
CA THR A 142 -0.58 -9.03 -4.11
C THR A 142 -1.28 -9.21 -5.48
N ASP A 143 -2.55 -8.83 -5.54
CA ASP A 143 -3.42 -8.94 -6.70
C ASP A 143 -3.94 -7.54 -7.09
N GLY A 144 -4.96 -7.48 -7.91
CA GLY A 144 -5.59 -6.23 -8.30
C GLY A 144 -6.37 -6.42 -9.60
N PRO A 145 -6.95 -5.33 -10.10
CA PRO A 145 -7.51 -5.27 -11.44
C PRO A 145 -6.66 -6.00 -12.49
N GLU A 146 -7.30 -6.75 -13.39
CA GLU A 146 -6.60 -7.48 -14.46
C GLU A 146 -5.87 -6.56 -15.44
N ARG A 147 -6.42 -5.35 -15.63
CA ARG A 147 -5.83 -4.33 -16.50
C ARG A 147 -4.90 -3.46 -15.69
N GLY A 148 -3.72 -3.21 -16.25
CA GLY A 148 -2.86 -2.14 -15.76
C GLY A 148 -3.46 -0.77 -16.08
N MET A 149 -2.81 0.29 -15.62
CA MET A 149 -3.38 1.64 -15.68
C MET A 149 -3.21 2.28 -17.07
N ASP A 150 -4.32 2.71 -17.67
CA ASP A 150 -4.34 3.55 -18.87
C ASP A 150 -4.43 5.03 -18.46
N GLY A 151 -3.56 5.88 -19.01
CA GLY A 151 -3.54 7.28 -18.63
C GLY A 151 -2.58 8.17 -19.41
N TYR A 152 -2.71 9.47 -19.17
CA TYR A 152 -1.88 10.52 -19.77
C TYR A 152 -0.70 10.87 -18.86
N LEU A 153 0.52 10.92 -19.41
CA LEU A 153 1.71 11.31 -18.64
C LEU A 153 1.90 12.82 -18.67
N LEU A 154 1.70 13.47 -17.52
CA LEU A 154 1.75 14.94 -17.39
C LEU A 154 3.17 15.49 -17.17
N GLY A 155 4.20 14.64 -17.26
CA GLY A 155 5.61 14.96 -17.02
C GLY A 155 6.33 13.77 -16.36
N GLY A 156 7.50 14.01 -15.79
CA GLY A 156 8.21 13.02 -14.96
C GLY A 156 9.62 12.66 -15.45
N VAL A 157 10.31 11.88 -14.62
CA VAL A 157 11.56 11.17 -14.98
C VAL A 157 11.23 9.92 -15.81
N GLY A 158 12.17 9.46 -16.62
CA GLY A 158 12.03 8.20 -17.35
C GLY A 158 11.33 8.27 -18.71
N TRP A 159 10.99 9.46 -19.22
CA TRP A 159 10.63 9.62 -20.63
C TRP A 159 10.98 11.00 -21.21
N GLY A 160 11.12 11.06 -22.53
CA GLY A 160 11.47 12.27 -23.25
C GLY A 160 11.00 12.24 -24.70
N TRP A 161 11.06 13.39 -25.36
CA TRP A 161 10.75 13.50 -26.77
C TRP A 161 11.66 14.46 -27.51
N SER A 162 11.86 14.20 -28.80
CA SER A 162 12.56 15.08 -29.72
C SER A 162 11.85 15.11 -31.07
N VAL A 163 11.73 16.30 -31.67
CA VAL A 163 11.20 16.45 -33.03
C VAL A 163 12.38 16.45 -34.00
N ALA A 164 12.32 15.62 -35.04
CA ALA A 164 13.30 15.56 -36.11
C ALA A 164 12.64 15.84 -37.46
N ARG A 165 13.42 16.40 -38.39
CA ARG A 165 13.11 16.41 -39.83
C ARG A 165 14.21 15.63 -40.52
N ALA A 166 13.87 14.64 -41.33
CA ALA A 166 14.87 13.97 -42.16
C ALA A 166 15.43 14.99 -43.17
N GLY A 167 16.75 14.99 -43.37
CA GLY A 167 17.39 15.90 -44.32
C GLY A 167 16.76 15.76 -45.71
N GLY A 168 16.22 16.86 -46.26
CA GLY A 168 15.52 16.89 -47.55
C GLY A 168 14.04 16.51 -47.52
N SER A 169 13.46 16.14 -46.37
CA SER A 169 12.03 15.81 -46.25
C SER A 169 11.23 16.93 -45.55
N THR A 170 10.04 17.23 -46.06
CA THR A 170 9.04 18.09 -45.39
C THR A 170 8.33 17.37 -44.23
N ALA A 171 8.44 16.04 -44.15
CA ALA A 171 7.82 15.26 -43.09
C ALA A 171 8.65 15.35 -41.80
N ALA A 172 8.04 15.88 -40.74
CA ALA A 172 8.61 15.84 -39.40
C ALA A 172 8.20 14.54 -38.70
N SER A 173 9.00 14.10 -37.74
CA SER A 173 8.68 13.00 -36.85
C SER A 173 8.96 13.39 -35.40
N VAL A 174 8.26 12.73 -34.48
CA VAL A 174 8.55 12.77 -33.06
C VAL A 174 9.16 11.43 -32.66
N ARG A 175 10.28 11.50 -31.95
CA ARG A 175 10.88 10.37 -31.26
C ARG A 175 10.50 10.47 -29.78
N LEU A 176 9.91 9.42 -29.24
CA LEU A 176 9.67 9.23 -27.81
C LEU A 176 10.70 8.24 -27.27
N THR A 177 11.24 8.48 -26.09
CA THR A 177 12.17 7.58 -25.41
C THR A 177 11.70 7.29 -24.00
N TRP A 178 11.86 6.05 -23.55
CA TRP A 178 11.45 5.56 -22.23
C TRP A 178 12.61 4.88 -21.51
N GLU A 179 12.68 5.05 -20.20
CA GLU A 179 13.47 4.21 -19.32
C GLU A 179 12.64 2.98 -18.93
N MET A 180 13.27 1.81 -18.89
CA MET A 180 12.61 0.60 -18.41
C MET A 180 12.41 0.70 -16.89
N GLU A 181 11.21 0.36 -16.42
CA GLU A 181 10.89 0.31 -15.00
C GLU A 181 10.54 -1.14 -14.65
N PHE A 182 11.23 -1.73 -13.67
CA PHE A 182 11.06 -3.14 -13.27
C PHE A 182 11.08 -4.14 -14.45
N GLY A 183 11.97 -3.92 -15.42
CA GLY A 183 12.12 -4.79 -16.60
C GLY A 183 10.95 -4.72 -17.58
N GLN A 184 10.05 -3.74 -17.44
CA GLN A 184 8.87 -3.60 -18.28
C GLN A 184 8.78 -2.20 -18.91
N LEU A 185 8.12 -2.12 -20.07
CA LEU A 185 7.89 -0.90 -20.82
C LEU A 185 6.39 -0.61 -20.93
N PRO A 186 5.98 0.67 -20.86
CA PRO A 186 4.60 1.04 -21.16
C PRO A 186 4.29 0.78 -22.63
N ARG A 187 3.01 0.56 -22.93
CA ARG A 187 2.50 0.59 -24.30
C ARG A 187 1.97 1.98 -24.60
N ALA A 188 2.63 2.72 -25.49
CA ALA A 188 2.13 4.03 -25.90
C ALA A 188 1.05 3.88 -26.98
N ILE A 189 -0.08 4.55 -26.80
CA ILE A 189 -1.26 4.39 -27.67
C ILE A 189 -1.43 5.60 -28.58
N GLU A 190 -1.34 6.80 -27.99
CA GLU A 190 -1.55 8.06 -28.69
C GLU A 190 -0.66 9.16 -28.11
N LEU A 191 -0.42 10.20 -28.92
CA LEU A 191 0.13 11.47 -28.48
C LEU A 191 -0.91 12.57 -28.64
N LEU A 192 -1.17 13.29 -27.55
CA LEU A 192 -1.86 14.58 -27.64
C LEU A 192 -0.82 15.66 -27.90
N ALA A 193 -0.88 16.28 -29.08
CA ALA A 193 0.00 17.39 -29.46
C ALA A 193 -0.72 18.72 -29.24
N VAL A 194 -0.01 19.69 -28.65
CA VAL A 194 -0.49 21.06 -28.43
C VAL A 194 0.55 22.05 -28.95
N THR A 195 0.14 22.89 -29.90
CA THR A 195 1.00 23.89 -30.54
C THR A 195 0.98 25.22 -29.76
N PRO A 196 1.95 26.12 -29.99
CA PRO A 196 2.03 27.38 -29.24
C PRO A 196 0.85 28.33 -29.47
N ASP A 197 0.26 28.28 -30.66
CA ASP A 197 -0.93 29.03 -31.08
C ASP A 197 -2.23 28.44 -30.53
N GLY A 198 -2.17 27.33 -29.78
CA GLY A 198 -3.33 26.74 -29.12
C GLY A 198 -4.13 25.78 -29.99
N ARG A 199 -3.57 25.28 -31.09
CA ARG A 199 -4.12 24.14 -31.81
C ARG A 199 -3.73 22.85 -31.08
N ALA A 200 -4.68 21.94 -30.92
CA ALA A 200 -4.41 20.61 -30.39
C ALA A 200 -4.99 19.51 -31.27
N GLY A 201 -4.47 18.30 -31.11
CA GLY A 201 -4.95 17.13 -31.82
C GLY A 201 -4.23 15.86 -31.41
N ARG A 202 -4.83 14.72 -31.74
CA ARG A 202 -4.29 13.40 -31.40
C ARG A 202 -3.50 12.84 -32.57
N ILE A 203 -2.43 12.13 -32.26
CA ILE A 203 -1.56 11.44 -33.21
C ILE A 203 -1.50 9.98 -32.75
N SER A 204 -2.00 9.07 -33.57
CA SER A 204 -1.97 7.64 -33.28
C SER A 204 -0.53 7.14 -33.30
N LEU A 205 -0.18 6.33 -32.30
CA LEU A 205 1.12 5.64 -32.26
C LEU A 205 0.94 4.19 -32.72
N PRO A 206 2.00 3.57 -33.26
CA PRO A 206 2.05 2.12 -33.33
C PRO A 206 1.93 1.60 -31.89
N SER A 207 0.86 0.87 -31.60
CA SER A 207 0.51 0.39 -30.25
C SER A 207 1.48 -0.73 -29.78
N THR A 208 2.76 -0.40 -29.66
CA THR A 208 3.87 -1.31 -29.36
C THR A 208 4.56 -0.91 -28.05
N ARG A 209 5.24 -1.90 -27.43
CA ARG A 209 6.13 -1.67 -26.30
C ARG A 209 7.55 -1.56 -26.82
N ALA A 210 8.10 -0.36 -26.81
CA ALA A 210 9.48 -0.13 -27.24
C ALA A 210 10.09 1.02 -26.43
N ALA A 211 11.37 0.88 -26.06
CA ALA A 211 12.11 1.93 -25.36
C ALA A 211 12.26 3.20 -26.22
N THR A 212 12.14 3.07 -27.55
CA THR A 212 12.08 4.21 -28.47
C THR A 212 10.96 4.01 -29.48
N LEU A 213 10.12 5.03 -29.64
CA LEU A 213 9.06 5.07 -30.65
C LEU A 213 9.26 6.27 -31.56
N VAL A 214 9.00 6.10 -32.85
CA VAL A 214 9.04 7.18 -33.84
C VAL A 214 7.69 7.24 -34.53
N ALA A 215 7.07 8.42 -34.54
CA ALA A 215 5.81 8.66 -35.22
C ALA A 215 5.92 9.86 -36.16
N GLY A 216 5.31 9.76 -37.34
CA GLY A 216 5.18 10.89 -38.26
C GLY A 216 4.30 11.98 -37.64
N LEU A 217 4.72 13.24 -37.79
CA LEU A 217 3.95 14.38 -37.35
C LEU A 217 3.18 14.99 -38.53
N PRO A 218 1.89 15.31 -38.36
CA PRO A 218 1.20 16.15 -39.33
C PRO A 218 1.83 17.54 -39.35
N ALA A 219 1.71 18.25 -40.48
CA ALA A 219 2.35 19.54 -40.69
C ALA A 219 2.04 20.57 -39.59
N TRP A 220 0.82 20.55 -39.05
CA TRP A 220 0.40 21.45 -37.97
C TRP A 220 1.10 21.16 -36.63
N ALA A 221 1.49 19.90 -36.36
CA ALA A 221 2.15 19.50 -35.13
C ALA A 221 3.68 19.59 -35.23
N ALA A 222 4.23 19.76 -36.44
CA ALA A 222 5.66 19.82 -36.75
C ALA A 222 6.38 21.11 -36.28
N HIS A 223 5.77 21.87 -35.37
CA HIS A 223 6.35 23.07 -34.79
C HIS A 223 7.38 22.71 -33.69
N PRO A 224 8.57 23.33 -33.65
CA PRO A 224 9.61 22.99 -32.66
C PRO A 224 9.18 23.16 -31.21
N GLN A 225 8.21 24.05 -30.97
CA GLN A 225 7.69 24.33 -29.65
C GLN A 225 6.37 23.60 -29.33
N THR A 226 5.92 22.66 -30.17
CA THR A 226 4.82 21.74 -29.85
C THR A 226 5.14 20.99 -28.55
N ARG A 227 4.14 20.74 -27.74
CA ARG A 227 4.21 19.88 -26.55
C ARG A 227 3.40 18.63 -26.79
N PHE A 228 3.90 17.52 -26.27
CA PHE A 228 3.30 16.21 -26.42
C PHE A 228 2.97 15.65 -25.05
N ILE A 229 1.78 15.09 -24.92
CA ILE A 229 1.32 14.37 -23.74
C ILE A 229 0.98 12.95 -24.22
N PRO A 230 1.82 11.95 -23.93
CA PRO A 230 1.53 10.59 -24.34
C PRO A 230 0.43 9.99 -23.46
N ARG A 231 -0.47 9.24 -24.09
CA ARG A 231 -1.33 8.28 -23.39
C ARG A 231 -0.70 6.90 -23.49
N VAL A 232 -0.58 6.25 -22.35
CA VAL A 232 0.08 4.96 -22.23
C VAL A 232 -0.77 3.99 -21.43
N GLU A 233 -0.61 2.71 -21.71
CA GLU A 233 -1.01 1.63 -20.82
C GLU A 233 0.22 1.12 -20.07
N ALA A 234 0.23 1.34 -18.76
CA ALA A 234 1.13 0.67 -17.85
C ALA A 234 0.73 -0.82 -17.74
N PRO A 235 1.67 -1.78 -17.82
CA PRO A 235 1.40 -3.20 -17.63
C PRO A 235 0.77 -3.52 -16.25
N LYS A 236 0.09 -4.67 -16.16
CA LYS A 236 -0.33 -5.24 -14.87
C LYS A 236 0.92 -5.52 -14.02
N GLY A 237 0.86 -5.18 -12.73
CA GLY A 237 2.00 -5.29 -11.82
C GLY A 237 2.86 -4.03 -11.74
N PHE A 238 2.60 -3.01 -12.57
CA PHE A 238 3.08 -1.66 -12.28
C PHE A 238 2.29 -1.09 -11.11
N ASN A 239 2.90 -1.05 -9.92
CA ASN A 239 2.54 -0.10 -8.87
C ASN A 239 1.01 -0.06 -8.59
N VAL A 240 0.40 1.13 -8.49
CA VAL A 240 -1.05 1.30 -8.30
C VAL A 240 -1.81 0.88 -9.57
N PRO A 241 -2.70 -0.12 -9.51
CA PRO A 241 -3.48 -0.58 -10.66
C PRO A 241 -4.63 0.39 -11.01
N ASP A 242 -5.35 0.13 -12.12
CA ASP A 242 -6.55 0.91 -12.46
C ASP A 242 -7.72 0.56 -11.53
N LEU A 243 -7.74 1.21 -10.37
CA LEU A 243 -8.81 1.05 -9.39
C LEU A 243 -10.13 1.67 -9.86
N TRP A 244 -10.13 2.61 -10.80
CA TRP A 244 -11.36 3.26 -11.23
C TRP A 244 -12.12 2.40 -12.24
N GLY A 245 -11.44 1.85 -13.25
CA GLY A 245 -12.06 0.96 -14.23
C GLY A 245 -12.18 -0.49 -13.76
N GLY A 246 -11.31 -0.95 -12.85
CA GLY A 246 -11.16 -2.38 -12.55
C GLY A 246 -11.60 -2.85 -11.17
N TYR A 247 -11.87 -1.94 -10.22
CA TYR A 247 -12.14 -2.32 -8.82
C TYR A 247 -13.31 -3.29 -8.66
N GLY A 248 -14.43 -3.04 -9.35
CA GLY A 248 -15.64 -3.85 -9.16
C GLY A 248 -15.48 -5.30 -9.61
N GLU A 249 -14.74 -5.54 -10.69
CA GLU A 249 -14.36 -6.89 -11.12
C GLU A 249 -13.46 -7.53 -10.09
N TYR A 250 -12.38 -6.84 -9.73
CA TYR A 250 -11.39 -7.33 -8.79
C TYR A 250 -12.00 -7.71 -7.43
N GLU A 251 -12.83 -6.83 -6.85
CA GLU A 251 -13.55 -7.08 -5.58
C GLU A 251 -14.35 -8.39 -5.65
N ARG A 252 -15.06 -8.65 -6.75
CA ARG A 252 -15.83 -9.90 -6.91
C ARG A 252 -14.94 -11.13 -7.08
N ARG A 253 -13.87 -11.03 -7.88
CA ARG A 253 -12.92 -12.13 -8.11
C ARG A 253 -12.20 -12.50 -6.82
N LEU A 254 -11.72 -11.51 -6.07
CA LEU A 254 -11.06 -11.71 -4.78
C LEU A 254 -12.01 -12.32 -3.75
N LEU A 255 -13.20 -11.74 -3.57
CA LEU A 255 -14.14 -12.27 -2.57
C LEU A 255 -14.62 -13.68 -2.91
N ARG A 256 -14.73 -14.03 -4.20
CA ARG A 256 -15.02 -15.40 -4.63
C ARG A 256 -13.92 -16.36 -4.16
N LEU A 257 -12.66 -16.03 -4.38
CA LEU A 257 -11.54 -16.83 -3.87
C LEU A 257 -11.63 -16.96 -2.35
N LEU A 258 -11.67 -15.82 -1.65
CA LEU A 258 -11.54 -15.76 -0.21
C LEU A 258 -12.70 -16.45 0.52
N SER A 259 -13.92 -16.38 -0.03
CA SER A 259 -15.08 -17.10 0.51
C SER A 259 -14.94 -18.63 0.46
N GLY A 260 -14.05 -19.16 -0.39
CA GLY A 260 -13.75 -20.58 -0.47
C GLY A 260 -12.60 -21.03 0.43
N LEU A 261 -11.93 -20.10 1.13
CA LEU A 261 -10.80 -20.44 2.00
C LEU A 261 -11.27 -20.98 3.34
N LYS A 262 -10.61 -22.05 3.80
CA LYS A 262 -10.80 -22.65 5.12
C LYS A 262 -9.81 -22.02 6.10
N LEU A 263 -10.13 -20.82 6.55
CA LEU A 263 -9.29 -20.06 7.45
C LEU A 263 -9.39 -20.64 8.87
N GLY A 264 -8.26 -21.06 9.43
CA GLY A 264 -8.18 -21.67 10.75
C GLY A 264 -7.72 -20.68 11.84
N PRO A 265 -7.47 -21.19 13.06
CA PRO A 265 -7.06 -20.36 14.20
C PRO A 265 -5.69 -19.71 14.06
N GLY A 266 -4.86 -20.11 13.10
CA GLY A 266 -3.53 -19.58 12.82
C GLY A 266 -3.53 -18.22 12.11
N LEU A 267 -4.60 -17.85 11.41
CA LEU A 267 -4.67 -16.56 10.70
C LEU A 267 -4.56 -15.36 11.66
N ARG A 268 -3.74 -14.36 11.30
CA ARG A 268 -3.49 -13.16 12.11
C ARG A 268 -3.79 -11.86 11.38
N PHE A 269 -3.59 -11.77 10.06
CA PHE A 269 -3.79 -10.54 9.28
C PHE A 269 -3.84 -10.83 7.78
N ILE A 270 -4.33 -9.85 7.02
CA ILE A 270 -4.22 -9.80 5.56
C ILE A 270 -3.28 -8.67 5.19
N LEU A 271 -2.37 -8.93 4.25
CA LEU A 271 -1.34 -8.00 3.80
C LEU A 271 -1.58 -7.65 2.32
N ASP A 272 -1.41 -6.38 1.98
CA ASP A 272 -1.47 -5.84 0.61
C ASP A 272 -2.66 -6.39 -0.19
N PRO A 273 -3.90 -5.93 0.10
CA PRO A 273 -5.10 -6.41 -0.55
C PRO A 273 -5.26 -5.93 -1.99
N PHE A 274 -4.30 -5.18 -2.51
CA PHE A 274 -4.13 -4.93 -3.94
C PHE A 274 -2.72 -5.42 -4.28
N THR A 275 -1.86 -4.57 -4.81
CA THR A 275 -0.53 -4.96 -5.28
C THR A 275 0.47 -4.92 -4.12
N ASN A 276 1.43 -5.87 -4.09
CA ASN A 276 2.58 -5.79 -3.17
C ASN A 276 3.20 -4.40 -3.28
N GLU A 277 3.45 -3.77 -2.14
CA GLU A 277 4.16 -2.48 -2.08
C GLU A 277 3.49 -1.37 -2.89
N MET A 278 2.17 -1.41 -3.00
CA MET A 278 1.39 -0.47 -3.81
C MET A 278 1.84 0.99 -3.52
N ASN A 279 2.37 1.69 -4.51
CA ASN A 279 2.70 3.11 -4.36
C ASN A 279 2.84 3.80 -5.72
N TYR A 280 2.89 5.13 -5.72
CA TYR A 280 3.09 5.96 -6.90
C TYR A 280 4.59 6.19 -7.15
N HIS A 281 5.20 5.28 -7.91
CA HIS A 281 6.59 5.40 -8.38
C HIS A 281 6.67 5.44 -9.91
N GLY A 282 7.85 5.86 -10.38
CA GLY A 282 8.20 6.00 -11.80
C GLY A 282 7.09 6.62 -12.65
N LEU A 283 6.64 5.89 -13.68
CA LEU A 283 5.64 6.38 -14.64
C LEU A 283 4.28 6.68 -13.98
N THR A 284 3.82 5.80 -13.08
CA THR A 284 2.50 5.92 -12.43
C THR A 284 2.40 7.14 -11.52
N ALA A 285 3.52 7.65 -11.00
CA ALA A 285 3.55 8.86 -10.18
C ALA A 285 3.10 10.12 -10.94
N HIS A 286 3.30 10.14 -12.25
CA HIS A 286 3.03 11.27 -13.14
C HIS A 286 1.88 11.02 -14.11
N MET A 287 1.22 9.87 -14.00
CA MET A 287 0.11 9.49 -14.85
C MET A 287 -1.21 10.00 -14.29
N LEU A 288 -2.05 10.54 -15.17
CA LEU A 288 -3.45 10.82 -14.90
C LEU A 288 -4.31 9.75 -15.58
N PRO A 289 -5.10 8.96 -14.82
CA PRO A 289 -5.93 7.91 -15.40
C PRO A 289 -6.88 8.43 -16.49
N ALA A 290 -6.99 7.68 -17.58
CA ALA A 290 -7.86 8.02 -18.71
C ALA A 290 -9.30 7.50 -18.54
N ALA A 291 -9.54 6.59 -17.59
CA ALA A 291 -10.85 5.98 -17.32
C ALA A 291 -11.96 7.02 -17.11
N SER A 292 -13.15 6.75 -17.64
CA SER A 292 -14.36 7.58 -17.47
C SER A 292 -14.72 7.76 -15.99
N GLU A 293 -14.63 6.68 -15.23
CA GLU A 293 -14.96 6.57 -13.82
C GLU A 293 -14.06 7.48 -12.97
N PHE A 294 -12.78 7.61 -13.33
CA PHE A 294 -11.87 8.57 -12.70
C PHE A 294 -12.36 10.01 -12.88
N ARG A 295 -12.78 10.37 -14.10
CA ARG A 295 -13.22 11.73 -14.43
C ARG A 295 -14.55 12.06 -13.73
N GLU A 296 -15.48 11.12 -13.68
CA GLU A 296 -16.74 11.28 -12.97
C GLU A 296 -16.53 11.49 -11.46
N GLU A 297 -15.61 10.73 -10.84
CA GLU A 297 -15.27 10.93 -9.44
C GLU A 297 -14.52 12.25 -9.19
N LEU A 298 -13.61 12.64 -10.09
CA LEU A 298 -12.90 13.92 -10.01
C LEU A 298 -13.88 15.09 -10.13
N GLU A 299 -14.86 15.00 -11.03
CA GLU A 299 -15.91 16.01 -11.18
C GLU A 299 -16.65 16.22 -9.84
N LYS A 300 -17.14 15.13 -9.25
CA LYS A 300 -17.83 15.15 -7.95
C LYS A 300 -16.95 15.75 -6.87
N TRP A 301 -15.67 15.38 -6.83
CA TRP A 301 -14.72 15.87 -5.84
C TRP A 301 -14.43 17.37 -6.00
N LEU A 302 -14.20 17.86 -7.23
CA LEU A 302 -13.98 19.29 -7.49
C LEU A 302 -15.21 20.11 -7.11
N ARG A 303 -16.41 19.62 -7.46
CA ARG A 303 -17.67 20.27 -7.10
C ARG A 303 -17.82 20.35 -5.58
N ALA A 304 -17.47 19.30 -4.84
CA ALA A 304 -17.49 19.30 -3.38
C ALA A 304 -16.44 20.25 -2.77
N LYS A 305 -15.17 20.13 -3.17
CA LYS A 305 -14.04 20.94 -2.67
C LYS A 305 -14.30 22.44 -2.81
N TYR A 306 -14.84 22.85 -3.96
CA TYR A 306 -15.12 24.25 -4.26
C TYR A 306 -16.56 24.70 -3.93
N LYS A 307 -17.32 23.88 -3.19
CA LYS A 307 -18.70 24.17 -2.75
C LYS A 307 -19.63 24.55 -3.91
N GLY A 308 -19.49 23.86 -5.04
CA GLY A 308 -20.27 24.10 -6.26
C GLY A 308 -19.88 25.37 -7.04
N ARG A 309 -18.91 26.16 -6.57
CA ARG A 309 -18.51 27.43 -7.21
C ARG A 309 -17.47 27.20 -8.30
N ARG A 310 -17.96 26.98 -9.52
CA ARG A 310 -17.13 26.65 -10.68
C ARG A 310 -16.10 27.71 -11.06
N LEU A 311 -16.49 28.99 -10.98
CA LEU A 311 -15.56 30.10 -11.24
C LEU A 311 -14.41 30.11 -10.22
N THR A 312 -14.70 29.80 -8.94
CA THR A 312 -13.66 29.71 -7.90
C THR A 312 -12.68 28.58 -8.21
N ALA A 313 -13.17 27.40 -8.61
CA ALA A 313 -12.33 26.28 -9.02
C ALA A 313 -11.45 26.66 -10.22
N TRP A 314 -12.06 27.23 -11.27
CA TRP A 314 -11.32 27.64 -12.47
C TRP A 314 -10.25 28.68 -12.17
N ARG A 315 -10.54 29.67 -11.32
CA ARG A 315 -9.56 30.67 -10.87
C ARG A 315 -8.43 30.05 -10.04
N ALA A 316 -8.73 29.09 -9.17
CA ALA A 316 -7.71 28.35 -8.41
C ALA A 316 -6.78 27.54 -9.33
N TRP A 317 -7.26 27.12 -10.49
CA TRP A 317 -6.46 26.46 -11.53
C TRP A 317 -5.71 27.45 -12.43
N GLY A 318 -5.73 28.75 -12.12
CA GLY A 318 -5.10 29.82 -12.92
C GLY A 318 -5.94 30.26 -14.12
N GLY A 319 -7.15 29.74 -14.25
CA GLY A 319 -8.05 30.00 -15.36
C GLY A 319 -8.41 31.47 -15.57
N ARG A 320 -8.61 31.84 -16.84
CA ARG A 320 -9.10 33.17 -17.24
C ARG A 320 -10.47 33.07 -17.90
N GLY A 321 -11.26 34.14 -17.81
CA GLY A 321 -12.58 34.23 -18.46
C GLY A 321 -13.65 33.31 -17.86
N ARG A 322 -14.55 32.83 -18.74
CA ARG A 322 -15.67 31.95 -18.37
C ARG A 322 -15.14 30.60 -17.91
N ALA A 323 -15.64 30.13 -16.76
CA ALA A 323 -15.30 28.80 -16.27
C ALA A 323 -15.96 27.71 -17.13
N PRO A 324 -15.20 26.72 -17.62
CA PRO A 324 -15.76 25.59 -18.36
C PRO A 324 -16.67 24.75 -17.44
N GLU A 325 -17.52 23.91 -18.03
CA GLU A 325 -18.39 22.99 -17.28
C GLU A 325 -17.56 22.01 -16.42
N TRP A 326 -18.15 21.47 -15.34
CA TRP A 326 -17.44 20.59 -14.41
C TRP A 326 -16.89 19.33 -15.10
N ALA A 327 -17.68 18.70 -15.95
CA ALA A 327 -17.26 17.57 -16.77
C ALA A 327 -16.04 17.90 -17.66
N VAL A 328 -15.98 19.12 -18.20
CA VAL A 328 -14.81 19.57 -18.98
C VAL A 328 -13.61 19.73 -18.06
N MET A 329 -13.77 20.40 -16.90
CA MET A 329 -12.68 20.59 -15.92
C MET A 329 -12.06 19.25 -15.50
N ALA A 330 -12.87 18.22 -15.28
CA ALA A 330 -12.41 16.89 -14.87
C ALA A 330 -11.62 16.12 -15.95
N ARG A 331 -11.62 16.60 -17.20
CA ARG A 331 -10.82 16.03 -18.31
C ARG A 331 -9.58 16.83 -18.65
N LEU A 332 -9.46 18.06 -18.17
CA LEU A 332 -8.39 18.96 -18.56
C LEU A 332 -7.03 18.43 -18.13
N LEU A 333 -6.10 18.38 -19.09
CA LEU A 333 -4.70 18.04 -18.86
C LEU A 333 -3.86 19.31 -18.87
N PRO A 334 -3.03 19.56 -17.84
CA PRO A 334 -2.09 20.67 -17.88
C PRO A 334 -1.03 20.42 -18.97
N VAL A 335 -0.79 21.41 -19.81
CA VAL A 335 0.22 21.30 -20.88
C VAL A 335 1.62 21.55 -20.29
N PRO A 336 2.58 20.62 -20.44
CA PRO A 336 3.90 20.75 -19.84
C PRO A 336 4.62 22.05 -20.21
N ALA A 337 5.07 22.80 -19.20
CA ALA A 337 5.78 24.07 -19.34
C ALA A 337 5.04 25.14 -20.17
N ARG A 338 3.70 25.10 -20.20
CA ARG A 338 2.84 26.05 -20.91
C ARG A 338 1.72 26.57 -20.02
N PRO A 339 1.27 27.82 -20.21
CA PRO A 339 0.14 28.41 -19.48
C PRO A 339 -1.22 27.98 -20.09
N GLN A 340 -1.42 26.68 -20.27
CA GLN A 340 -2.56 26.12 -20.99
C GLN A 340 -3.02 24.79 -20.39
N PHE A 341 -4.33 24.53 -20.49
CA PHE A 341 -4.91 23.20 -20.37
C PHE A 341 -5.41 22.73 -21.73
N VAL A 342 -5.49 21.42 -21.92
CA VAL A 342 -6.09 20.80 -23.09
C VAL A 342 -7.13 19.76 -22.67
N ASP A 343 -8.30 19.78 -23.31
CA ASP A 343 -9.28 18.69 -23.22
C ASP A 343 -8.91 17.61 -24.27
N PRO A 344 -8.49 16.40 -23.85
CA PRO A 344 -8.10 15.35 -24.78
C PRO A 344 -9.27 14.90 -25.66
N GLU A 345 -10.53 15.06 -25.22
CA GLU A 345 -11.70 14.64 -25.99
C GLU A 345 -12.01 15.59 -27.14
N THR A 346 -12.04 16.88 -26.86
CA THR A 346 -12.51 17.89 -27.80
C THR A 346 -11.39 18.67 -28.49
N ALA A 347 -10.13 18.43 -28.07
CA ALA A 347 -8.96 19.23 -28.45
C ALA A 347 -9.09 20.73 -28.11
N LEU A 348 -10.00 21.08 -27.20
CA LEU A 348 -10.16 22.45 -26.70
C LEU A 348 -8.94 22.83 -25.85
N VAL A 349 -8.28 23.93 -26.21
CA VAL A 349 -7.18 24.51 -25.44
C VAL A 349 -7.67 25.73 -24.67
N LEU A 350 -7.45 25.73 -23.36
CA LEU A 350 -7.88 26.80 -22.46
C LEU A 350 -6.67 27.50 -21.84
N PRO A 351 -6.60 28.85 -21.90
CA PRO A 351 -5.51 29.59 -21.29
C PRO A 351 -5.62 29.61 -19.76
N ALA A 352 -4.50 29.38 -19.07
CA ALA A 352 -4.40 29.41 -17.61
C ALA A 352 -3.03 29.86 -17.12
N ASP A 353 -2.98 30.60 -16.01
CA ASP A 353 -1.74 30.95 -15.34
C ASP A 353 -1.19 29.76 -14.54
N CYS A 354 -0.41 28.91 -15.21
CA CYS A 354 0.16 27.71 -14.61
C CYS A 354 1.12 27.98 -13.45
N ALA A 355 1.68 29.19 -13.32
CA ALA A 355 2.53 29.55 -12.17
C ALA A 355 1.71 29.66 -10.86
N LYS A 356 0.40 29.92 -10.97
CA LYS A 356 -0.54 30.01 -9.85
C LYS A 356 -1.54 28.86 -9.82
N SER A 357 -1.38 27.86 -10.68
CA SER A 357 -2.36 26.78 -10.82
C SER A 357 -2.23 25.77 -9.68
N GLY A 358 -3.32 25.59 -8.95
CA GLY A 358 -3.49 24.50 -7.98
C GLY A 358 -3.90 23.17 -8.61
N ALA A 359 -4.03 23.08 -9.95
CA ALA A 359 -4.62 21.90 -10.61
C ALA A 359 -3.84 20.61 -10.35
N LEU A 360 -2.51 20.64 -10.45
CA LEU A 360 -1.70 19.45 -10.20
C LEU A 360 -1.80 18.95 -8.75
N GLU A 361 -1.90 19.87 -7.79
CA GLU A 361 -2.11 19.51 -6.39
C GLU A 361 -3.51 18.93 -6.19
N ASP A 362 -4.54 19.53 -6.79
CA ASP A 362 -5.90 19.01 -6.77
C ASP A 362 -5.99 17.59 -7.34
N LEU A 363 -5.35 17.34 -8.48
CA LEU A 363 -5.31 16.01 -9.11
C LEU A 363 -4.62 14.99 -8.20
N ARG A 364 -3.49 15.35 -7.56
CA ARG A 364 -2.80 14.47 -6.61
C ARG A 364 -3.62 14.20 -5.35
N MET A 365 -4.19 15.25 -4.76
CA MET A 365 -5.06 15.15 -3.58
C MET A 365 -6.28 14.28 -3.86
N PHE A 366 -6.93 14.48 -5.02
CA PHE A 366 -8.07 13.66 -5.43
C PHE A 366 -7.65 12.20 -5.61
N ARG A 367 -6.58 11.95 -6.36
CA ARG A 367 -6.06 10.59 -6.62
C ARG A 367 -5.81 9.85 -5.32
N ASP A 368 -5.08 10.47 -4.39
CA ASP A 368 -4.74 9.84 -3.10
C ASP A 368 -6.01 9.62 -2.25
N ALA A 369 -6.93 10.58 -2.20
CA ALA A 369 -8.20 10.41 -1.50
C ALA A 369 -9.07 9.32 -2.12
N SER A 370 -9.05 9.17 -3.45
CA SER A 370 -9.81 8.15 -4.18
C SER A 370 -9.27 6.75 -3.92
N VAL A 371 -7.94 6.58 -4.00
CA VAL A 371 -7.30 5.30 -3.67
C VAL A 371 -7.50 4.95 -2.20
N GLY A 372 -7.42 5.93 -1.29
CA GLY A 372 -7.75 5.73 0.11
C GLY A 372 -9.17 5.17 0.32
N ARG A 373 -10.16 5.64 -0.47
CA ARG A 373 -11.53 5.10 -0.44
C ARG A 373 -11.61 3.65 -0.94
N PHE A 374 -10.96 3.32 -2.06
CA PHE A 374 -10.93 1.94 -2.58
C PHE A 374 -10.29 0.97 -1.57
N VAL A 375 -9.16 1.37 -0.98
CA VAL A 375 -8.49 0.61 0.08
C VAL A 375 -9.41 0.42 1.29
N SER A 376 -10.07 1.48 1.73
CA SER A 376 -10.97 1.42 2.89
C SER A 376 -12.14 0.49 2.64
N ARG A 377 -12.82 0.67 1.50
CA ARG A 377 -13.96 -0.16 1.10
C ARG A 377 -13.57 -1.64 1.02
N LEU A 378 -12.44 -1.97 0.40
CA LEU A 378 -12.01 -3.36 0.32
C LEU A 378 -11.63 -3.91 1.70
N SER A 379 -10.93 -3.14 2.53
CA SER A 379 -10.57 -3.55 3.89
C SER A 379 -11.81 -3.85 4.74
N GLU A 380 -12.84 -3.01 4.65
CA GLU A 380 -14.13 -3.23 5.31
C GLU A 380 -14.87 -4.47 4.77
N ARG A 381 -14.83 -4.70 3.45
CA ARG A 381 -15.37 -5.91 2.82
C ARG A 381 -14.67 -7.16 3.33
N LEU A 382 -13.34 -7.15 3.37
CA LEU A 382 -12.54 -8.29 3.84
C LEU A 382 -12.85 -8.61 5.31
N ARG A 383 -12.89 -7.61 6.19
CA ARG A 383 -13.22 -7.83 7.61
C ARG A 383 -14.62 -8.38 7.80
N ARG A 384 -15.60 -7.84 7.10
CA ARG A 384 -17.00 -8.23 7.28
C ARG A 384 -17.33 -9.58 6.64
N ASP A 385 -16.83 -9.83 5.43
CA ASP A 385 -17.31 -10.92 4.57
C ASP A 385 -16.31 -12.09 4.47
N VAL A 386 -15.06 -11.93 4.93
CA VAL A 386 -14.02 -12.98 4.87
C VAL A 386 -13.52 -13.33 6.27
N ALA A 387 -12.80 -12.42 6.91
CA ALA A 387 -12.21 -12.63 8.22
C ALA A 387 -11.94 -11.28 8.88
N ASP A 388 -12.53 -11.05 10.05
CA ASP A 388 -12.30 -9.84 10.85
C ASP A 388 -10.92 -9.92 11.52
N VAL A 389 -9.88 -9.74 10.72
CA VAL A 389 -8.47 -9.65 11.12
C VAL A 389 -7.89 -8.30 10.66
N PRO A 390 -6.80 -7.82 11.29
CA PRO A 390 -6.08 -6.64 10.82
C PRO A 390 -5.75 -6.68 9.32
N ILE A 391 -5.99 -5.58 8.63
CA ILE A 391 -5.54 -5.34 7.25
C ILE A 391 -4.31 -4.43 7.28
N VAL A 392 -3.21 -4.87 6.67
CA VAL A 392 -1.93 -4.15 6.66
C VAL A 392 -1.54 -3.77 5.22
N LEU A 393 -1.00 -2.58 5.03
CA LEU A 393 -0.37 -2.16 3.77
C LEU A 393 1.13 -2.02 3.94
N LYS A 394 1.94 -2.68 3.11
CA LYS A 394 3.38 -2.42 3.03
C LYS A 394 3.61 -1.02 2.47
N HIS A 395 4.43 -0.24 3.16
CA HIS A 395 4.89 1.04 2.66
C HIS A 395 6.29 0.93 2.08
N THR A 396 6.43 1.34 0.83
CA THR A 396 7.72 1.40 0.13
C THR A 396 7.98 2.77 -0.45
N GLY A 397 9.22 3.26 -0.35
CA GLY A 397 9.63 4.50 -0.97
C GLY A 397 9.01 5.78 -0.37
N ARG A 398 8.11 6.44 -1.11
CA ARG A 398 7.67 7.82 -0.88
C ARG A 398 6.35 7.88 -0.11
N PHE A 399 6.20 8.93 0.69
CA PHE A 399 4.97 9.21 1.42
C PHE A 399 3.75 9.22 0.48
N ALA A 400 2.81 8.31 0.72
CA ALA A 400 1.57 8.21 -0.03
C ALA A 400 0.38 8.61 0.87
N ARG A 401 -0.27 9.75 0.59
CA ARG A 401 -1.36 10.27 1.44
C ARG A 401 -2.52 9.29 1.56
N TYR A 402 -2.70 8.41 0.58
CA TYR A 402 -3.78 7.43 0.59
C TYR A 402 -3.70 6.46 1.79
N MET A 403 -2.50 6.19 2.31
CA MET A 403 -2.30 5.36 3.52
C MET A 403 -2.73 6.07 4.81
N VAL A 404 -2.79 7.40 4.79
CA VAL A 404 -3.26 8.21 5.92
C VAL A 404 -4.79 8.26 5.93
N CYS A 405 -5.40 8.38 4.76
CA CYS A 405 -6.85 8.51 4.62
C CYS A 405 -7.57 7.17 4.41
N SER A 406 -6.89 6.03 4.53
CA SER A 406 -7.51 4.71 4.50
C SER A 406 -7.87 4.18 5.90
N THR A 407 -8.77 3.20 5.95
CA THR A 407 -9.24 2.52 7.18
C THR A 407 -8.53 1.18 7.42
N VAL A 408 -7.28 1.06 6.98
CA VAL A 408 -6.44 -0.13 7.24
C VAL A 408 -6.06 -0.20 8.71
N ASP A 409 -5.68 -1.34 9.23
CA ASP A 409 -5.38 -1.53 10.65
C ASP A 409 -3.89 -1.38 10.94
N GLY A 410 -3.02 -1.50 9.93
CA GLY A 410 -1.58 -1.28 10.09
C GLY A 410 -0.88 -0.77 8.84
N ILE A 411 0.33 -0.25 9.05
CA ILE A 411 1.28 0.13 8.01
C ILE A 411 2.53 -0.74 8.19
N GLY A 412 2.81 -1.57 7.20
CA GLY A 412 4.00 -2.41 7.13
C GLY A 412 5.24 -1.58 6.82
N ILE A 413 6.32 -1.83 7.55
CA ILE A 413 7.65 -1.30 7.28
C ILE A 413 8.40 -2.28 6.36
N GLU A 414 8.87 -1.76 5.25
CA GLU A 414 9.94 -2.36 4.46
C GLU A 414 11.25 -1.65 4.85
N ALA A 415 12.23 -2.38 5.38
CA ALA A 415 13.46 -1.79 5.89
C ALA A 415 14.72 -2.54 5.45
N TRP A 416 15.57 -1.82 4.70
CA TRP A 416 16.84 -2.33 4.21
C TRP A 416 18.03 -1.52 4.72
N GLY A 417 19.18 -2.18 4.83
CA GLY A 417 20.45 -1.57 5.21
C GLY A 417 20.92 -1.95 6.62
N HIS A 418 22.17 -1.62 6.92
CA HIS A 418 22.83 -1.97 8.18
C HIS A 418 23.05 -0.78 9.12
N ASP A 419 22.97 0.45 8.61
CA ASP A 419 23.19 1.67 9.40
C ASP A 419 21.87 2.31 9.87
N LYS A 420 21.92 2.99 11.03
CA LYS A 420 20.74 3.63 11.63
C LYS A 420 20.11 4.69 10.72
N ALA A 421 20.88 5.37 9.89
CA ALA A 421 20.35 6.39 8.99
C ALA A 421 19.59 5.76 7.82
N ALA A 422 20.06 4.63 7.29
CA ALA A 422 19.34 3.83 6.29
C ALA A 422 18.00 3.34 6.85
N LEU A 423 18.01 2.74 8.05
CA LEU A 423 16.80 2.27 8.70
C LEU A 423 15.84 3.42 9.05
N ALA A 424 16.35 4.57 9.48
CA ALA A 424 15.50 5.74 9.72
C ALA A 424 14.86 6.28 8.42
N ARG A 425 15.54 6.17 7.27
CA ARG A 425 14.97 6.59 5.97
C ARG A 425 13.85 5.67 5.50
N THR A 426 13.93 4.38 5.80
CA THR A 426 12.95 3.37 5.34
C THR A 426 11.82 3.16 6.34
N ALA A 427 12.11 3.07 7.64
CA ALA A 427 11.12 2.87 8.71
C ALA A 427 10.49 4.17 9.23
N GLY A 428 11.14 5.32 9.05
CA GLY A 428 10.63 6.62 9.50
C GLY A 428 9.33 7.06 8.80
N PRO A 429 9.21 6.97 7.47
CA PRO A 429 7.99 7.36 6.76
C PRO A 429 6.73 6.57 7.16
N PRO A 430 6.74 5.22 7.27
CA PRO A 430 5.62 4.45 7.83
C PRO A 430 5.16 4.94 9.21
N PHE A 431 6.10 5.18 10.12
CA PHE A 431 5.80 5.72 11.44
C PHE A 431 5.14 7.12 11.34
N ALA A 432 5.69 8.00 10.50
CA ALA A 432 5.15 9.33 10.30
C ALA A 432 3.73 9.33 9.71
N LEU A 433 3.45 8.42 8.76
CA LEU A 433 2.13 8.21 8.18
C LEU A 433 1.13 7.81 9.26
N LEU A 434 1.49 6.83 10.10
CA LEU A 434 0.65 6.37 11.20
C LEU A 434 0.35 7.51 12.19
N ARG A 435 1.36 8.28 12.61
CA ARG A 435 1.16 9.44 13.49
C ARG A 435 0.36 10.56 12.84
N HIS A 436 0.47 10.75 11.52
CA HIS A 436 -0.34 11.73 10.83
C HIS A 436 -1.82 11.33 10.83
N ARG A 437 -2.11 10.05 10.61
CA ARG A 437 -3.47 9.49 10.67
C ARG A 437 -4.11 9.69 12.05
N GLU A 438 -3.39 9.39 13.13
CA GLU A 438 -3.86 9.61 14.50
C GLU A 438 -4.19 11.09 14.81
N ARG A 439 -3.49 12.03 14.16
CA ARG A 439 -3.71 13.47 14.34
C ARG A 439 -4.89 14.01 13.54
N LEU A 440 -5.16 13.45 12.35
CA LEU A 440 -6.26 13.87 11.48
C LEU A 440 -7.62 13.38 11.95
N ALA A 441 -7.67 12.39 12.85
CA ALA A 441 -8.91 11.98 13.50
C ALA A 441 -9.61 13.20 14.17
N PRO A 442 -10.90 13.44 13.90
CA PRO A 442 -11.59 14.66 14.31
C PRO A 442 -11.42 14.94 15.80
N ARG A 443 -10.85 16.09 16.15
CA ARG A 443 -10.81 16.56 17.53
C ARG A 443 -12.22 16.98 17.95
N GLY A 444 -12.77 16.35 18.98
CA GLY A 444 -14.02 16.79 19.62
C GLY A 444 -15.31 16.07 19.19
N SER A 445 -15.25 15.04 18.33
CA SER A 445 -16.43 14.25 17.98
C SER A 445 -16.81 13.18 19.02
N GLY A 446 -16.06 13.06 20.12
CA GLY A 446 -16.17 11.93 21.05
C GLY A 446 -15.73 10.59 20.45
N ALA A 447 -15.41 10.55 19.15
CA ALA A 447 -14.91 9.37 18.49
C ALA A 447 -13.45 9.12 18.90
N ALA A 448 -13.17 7.85 19.22
CA ALA A 448 -11.85 7.31 19.45
C ALA A 448 -10.85 7.71 18.35
N ARG A 449 -9.61 8.00 18.72
CA ARG A 449 -8.50 8.08 17.75
C ARG A 449 -8.24 6.68 17.18
N PRO A 450 -8.21 6.50 15.86
CA PRO A 450 -7.83 5.22 15.28
C PRO A 450 -6.37 4.96 15.64
N THR A 451 -6.13 3.76 16.11
CA THR A 451 -4.84 3.23 16.51
C THR A 451 -4.37 2.29 15.39
N GLY A 452 -3.07 2.07 15.20
CA GLY A 452 -2.62 1.23 14.07
C GLY A 452 -1.34 0.47 14.34
N TRP A 453 -1.26 -0.73 13.76
CA TRP A 453 -0.14 -1.66 13.93
C TRP A 453 1.02 -1.27 13.02
N LEU A 454 2.25 -1.41 13.51
CA LEU A 454 3.47 -1.04 12.79
C LEU A 454 4.45 -2.23 12.70
N PRO A 455 4.10 -3.33 12.00
CA PRO A 455 5.00 -4.46 11.81
C PRO A 455 6.07 -4.13 10.77
N VAL A 456 7.26 -4.72 10.90
CA VAL A 456 8.19 -4.85 9.78
C VAL A 456 7.73 -6.03 8.95
N THR A 457 7.24 -5.74 7.75
CA THR A 457 6.73 -6.72 6.80
C THR A 457 7.82 -7.26 5.89
N GLU A 458 8.96 -6.56 5.81
CA GLU A 458 10.10 -6.99 5.02
C GLU A 458 11.39 -6.35 5.52
N THR A 459 12.43 -7.14 5.72
CA THR A 459 13.75 -6.62 6.07
C THR A 459 14.88 -7.60 5.80
N ALA A 460 16.01 -7.07 5.34
CA ALA A 460 17.29 -7.76 5.25
C ALA A 460 18.46 -6.75 5.34
N PRO A 461 19.71 -7.19 5.57
CA PRO A 461 20.84 -6.27 5.75
C PRO A 461 21.21 -5.49 4.47
N ASP A 462 20.88 -6.03 3.30
CA ASP A 462 21.16 -5.44 1.98
C ASP A 462 19.96 -5.70 1.06
N PRO A 463 19.48 -4.71 0.28
CA PRO A 463 18.41 -4.91 -0.71
C PRO A 463 18.88 -5.62 -1.99
N SER A 464 20.19 -5.79 -2.22
CA SER A 464 20.74 -6.46 -3.40
C SER A 464 22.06 -7.20 -3.07
N PRO A 465 22.02 -8.17 -2.14
CA PRO A 465 23.16 -9.02 -1.88
C PRO A 465 23.41 -9.86 -3.15
N HIS A 466 24.59 -9.72 -3.72
CA HIS A 466 25.02 -10.51 -4.87
C HIS A 466 26.32 -11.23 -4.53
N GLY A 467 26.24 -12.56 -4.42
CA GLY A 467 27.37 -13.42 -4.12
C GLY A 467 27.72 -13.48 -2.63
N LEU A 468 26.78 -13.15 -1.75
CA LEU A 468 26.95 -13.24 -0.30
C LEU A 468 26.26 -14.50 0.25
N PRO A 469 26.72 -15.04 1.39
CA PRO A 469 25.97 -16.08 2.08
C PRO A 469 24.52 -15.63 2.39
N PRO A 470 23.53 -16.54 2.37
CA PRO A 470 22.15 -16.17 2.60
C PRO A 470 21.91 -15.46 3.94
N GLY A 471 21.23 -14.31 3.90
CA GLY A 471 20.78 -13.57 5.08
C GLY A 471 21.84 -12.69 5.74
N TYR A 472 21.89 -12.75 7.07
CA TYR A 472 22.75 -11.88 7.88
C TYR A 472 24.17 -12.43 8.02
N PRO A 473 25.21 -11.58 8.02
CA PRO A 473 26.59 -12.04 8.14
C PRO A 473 26.92 -12.60 9.54
N SER A 474 26.17 -12.21 10.57
CA SER A 474 26.31 -12.73 11.93
C SER A 474 25.02 -12.57 12.73
N ARG A 475 24.95 -13.29 13.86
CA ARG A 475 23.90 -13.15 14.87
C ARG A 475 23.79 -11.72 15.39
N GLU A 476 24.93 -11.11 15.70
CA GLU A 476 25.01 -9.75 16.26
C GLU A 476 24.49 -8.72 15.25
N ALA A 477 24.76 -8.92 13.95
CA ALA A 477 24.24 -8.06 12.89
C ALA A 477 22.72 -8.15 12.79
N MET A 478 22.15 -9.36 12.83
CA MET A 478 20.70 -9.57 12.84
C MET A 478 20.06 -8.90 14.05
N PHE A 479 20.58 -9.17 15.25
CA PHE A 479 20.00 -8.66 16.49
C PHE A 479 20.10 -7.14 16.55
N SER A 480 21.25 -6.57 16.17
CA SER A 480 21.42 -5.12 16.12
C SER A 480 20.49 -4.45 15.10
N HIS A 481 20.20 -5.09 13.97
CA HIS A 481 19.25 -4.58 12.99
C HIS A 481 17.83 -4.57 13.59
N LEU A 482 17.37 -5.71 14.10
CA LEU A 482 16.01 -5.84 14.66
C LEU A 482 15.81 -4.93 15.88
N ASP A 483 16.81 -4.81 16.76
CA ASP A 483 16.79 -3.88 17.90
C ASP A 483 16.74 -2.41 17.45
N ALA A 484 17.42 -2.06 16.36
CA ALA A 484 17.34 -0.72 15.80
C ALA A 484 15.91 -0.44 15.30
N LEU A 485 15.29 -1.38 14.58
CA LEU A 485 13.89 -1.24 14.12
C LEU A 485 12.90 -1.18 15.29
N LEU A 486 13.09 -2.01 16.33
CA LEU A 486 12.32 -1.94 17.57
C LEU A 486 12.43 -0.55 18.22
N GLY A 487 13.66 -0.01 18.27
CA GLY A 487 13.95 1.34 18.74
C GLY A 487 13.31 2.43 17.88
N LEU A 488 13.10 2.17 16.59
CA LEU A 488 12.39 3.04 15.66
C LEU A 488 10.85 2.91 15.76
N GLY A 489 10.34 2.03 16.64
CA GLY A 489 8.93 1.88 16.94
C GLY A 489 8.26 0.65 16.31
N ALA A 490 9.00 -0.22 15.62
CA ALA A 490 8.44 -1.44 15.04
C ALA A 490 7.81 -2.37 16.10
N ARG A 491 6.79 -3.13 15.70
CA ARG A 491 5.99 -4.02 16.58
C ARG A 491 5.82 -5.42 15.98
N GLY A 492 6.94 -6.03 15.60
CA GLY A 492 6.99 -7.33 14.95
C GLY A 492 7.90 -7.31 13.72
N PHE A 493 8.41 -8.47 13.34
CA PHE A 493 9.44 -8.64 12.32
C PHE A 493 9.15 -9.85 11.44
N TYR A 494 8.98 -9.58 10.15
CA TYR A 494 9.03 -10.56 9.08
C TYR A 494 10.24 -10.27 8.19
N LEU A 495 11.25 -11.12 8.29
CA LEU A 495 12.47 -11.04 7.50
C LEU A 495 12.22 -11.46 6.04
N PHE A 496 13.01 -10.91 5.11
CA PHE A 496 13.08 -11.30 3.72
C PHE A 496 14.28 -12.24 3.47
N ALA A 497 14.08 -13.54 3.29
CA ALA A 497 12.84 -14.28 3.45
C ALA A 497 13.10 -15.67 4.04
N LEU A 498 12.13 -16.25 4.75
CA LEU A 498 12.25 -17.68 5.10
C LEU A 498 12.38 -18.52 3.83
N ARG A 499 11.63 -18.15 2.79
CA ARG A 499 11.82 -18.62 1.43
C ARG A 499 11.22 -17.63 0.43
N PRO A 500 12.04 -16.94 -0.39
CA PRO A 500 11.58 -16.16 -1.53
C PRO A 500 11.44 -17.05 -2.77
N LEU A 501 10.72 -16.58 -3.79
CA LEU A 501 10.71 -17.19 -5.13
C LEU A 501 10.80 -16.12 -6.22
N PRO A 502 11.41 -16.43 -7.39
CA PRO A 502 12.18 -17.64 -7.68
C PRO A 502 13.53 -17.64 -6.93
N GLU A 503 13.90 -18.79 -6.35
CA GLU A 503 15.09 -18.91 -5.49
C GLU A 503 16.39 -18.73 -6.27
N GLU A 504 16.37 -19.08 -7.56
CA GLU A 504 17.51 -19.01 -8.46
C GLU A 504 17.93 -17.55 -8.75
N LEU A 505 16.99 -16.61 -8.60
CA LEU A 505 17.25 -15.16 -8.73
C LEU A 505 17.50 -14.49 -7.38
N LEU A 506 17.14 -15.14 -6.27
CA LEU A 506 17.19 -14.59 -4.92
C LEU A 506 17.90 -15.53 -3.92
N PRO A 507 19.03 -16.19 -4.27
CA PRO A 507 19.64 -17.21 -3.43
C PRO A 507 20.11 -16.63 -2.08
N ASP A 508 20.62 -15.40 -2.11
CA ASP A 508 21.17 -14.69 -0.96
C ASP A 508 20.07 -14.26 0.06
N PHE A 509 18.80 -14.45 -0.29
CA PHE A 509 17.65 -14.20 0.60
C PHE A 509 17.00 -15.48 1.15
N CYS A 510 17.47 -16.67 0.75
CA CYS A 510 16.91 -17.96 1.17
C CYS A 510 17.38 -18.36 2.58
N LEU A 511 16.82 -17.76 3.64
CA LEU A 511 17.29 -17.96 5.02
C LEU A 511 17.27 -19.43 5.48
N TYR A 512 16.38 -20.26 4.93
CA TYR A 512 16.31 -21.68 5.25
C TYR A 512 17.54 -22.51 4.82
N GLN A 513 18.37 -21.98 3.92
CA GLN A 513 19.57 -22.66 3.41
C GLN A 513 20.70 -22.67 4.45
N ASP A 514 20.74 -21.70 5.35
CA ASP A 514 21.69 -21.66 6.46
C ASP A 514 20.96 -21.86 7.81
N PRO A 515 21.11 -23.03 8.46
CA PRO A 515 20.48 -23.32 9.75
C PRO A 515 20.78 -22.28 10.85
N ARG A 516 21.90 -21.57 10.75
CA ARG A 516 22.26 -20.51 11.71
C ARG A 516 21.28 -19.35 11.65
N GLN A 517 20.82 -18.95 10.46
CA GLN A 517 19.83 -17.87 10.31
C GLN A 517 18.54 -18.23 11.05
N LEU A 518 18.03 -19.45 10.84
CA LEU A 518 16.82 -19.92 11.52
C LEU A 518 17.00 -19.99 13.05
N ALA A 519 18.16 -20.44 13.51
CA ALA A 519 18.50 -20.48 14.94
C ALA A 519 18.51 -19.07 15.56
N TRP A 520 19.08 -18.08 14.86
CA TRP A 520 19.14 -16.69 15.32
C TRP A 520 17.74 -16.05 15.38
N ILE A 521 16.89 -16.27 14.37
CA ILE A 521 15.50 -15.80 14.38
C ILE A 521 14.75 -16.35 15.60
N ALA A 522 14.85 -17.66 15.83
CA ALA A 522 14.20 -18.31 16.95
C ALA A 522 14.76 -17.85 18.32
N GLU A 523 16.06 -17.59 18.39
CA GLU A 523 16.70 -17.04 19.59
C GLU A 523 16.19 -15.62 19.88
N TYR A 524 16.13 -14.75 18.86
CA TYR A 524 15.60 -13.40 19.00
C TYR A 524 14.14 -13.40 19.45
N GLN A 525 13.32 -14.29 18.86
CA GLN A 525 11.92 -14.51 19.28
C GLN A 525 11.80 -14.86 20.76
N ARG A 526 12.62 -15.82 21.24
CA ARG A 526 12.64 -16.21 22.67
C ARG A 526 13.09 -15.06 23.56
N GLY A 527 14.06 -14.27 23.11
CA GLY A 527 14.55 -13.07 23.81
C GLY A 527 13.43 -12.04 24.01
N LEU A 528 12.70 -11.70 22.94
CA LEU A 528 11.57 -10.76 23.00
C LEU A 528 10.43 -11.29 23.87
N GLY A 529 10.12 -12.59 23.82
CA GLY A 529 9.08 -13.19 24.66
C GLY A 529 9.39 -13.16 26.16
N ARG A 530 10.67 -13.02 26.56
CA ARG A 530 11.11 -12.88 27.95
C ARG A 530 11.27 -11.42 28.39
N ALA A 531 11.33 -10.48 27.46
CA ALA A 531 11.50 -9.07 27.77
C ALA A 531 10.30 -8.55 28.58
N PRO A 532 10.52 -7.70 29.61
CA PRO A 532 9.40 -7.09 30.33
C PRO A 532 8.48 -6.35 29.36
N ARG A 533 7.17 -6.62 29.43
CA ARG A 533 6.15 -6.00 28.55
C ARG A 533 6.26 -4.48 28.54
N ALA A 534 6.59 -3.86 29.67
CA ALA A 534 6.81 -2.41 29.77
C ALA A 534 7.96 -1.91 28.87
N ALA A 535 9.04 -2.69 28.71
CA ALA A 535 10.18 -2.33 27.88
C ALA A 535 9.88 -2.41 26.37
N LEU A 536 9.02 -3.35 25.95
CA LEU A 536 8.54 -3.45 24.57
C LEU A 536 7.59 -2.30 24.20
N LEU A 537 6.90 -1.74 25.20
CA LEU A 537 5.87 -0.71 25.01
C LEU A 537 6.38 0.73 25.21
N SER A 538 7.54 0.94 25.83
CA SER A 538 8.03 2.28 26.20
C SER A 538 8.60 3.09 25.04
N THR A 539 8.92 2.47 23.90
CA THR A 539 9.70 3.13 22.85
C THR A 539 8.80 3.74 21.78
N ARG A 540 8.60 5.06 21.84
CA ARG A 540 8.04 5.86 20.74
C ARG A 540 9.02 6.94 20.33
N PRO A 541 9.83 6.72 19.28
CA PRO A 541 10.77 7.74 18.83
C PRO A 541 10.01 8.98 18.35
N PRO A 542 10.47 10.19 18.70
CA PRO A 542 9.85 11.42 18.23
C PRO A 542 10.24 11.69 16.79
N PHE A 543 9.61 11.02 15.82
CA PHE A 543 9.77 11.41 14.42
C PHE A 543 8.94 12.66 14.11
N ARG A 544 9.61 13.69 13.60
CA ARG A 544 8.97 14.83 12.95
C ARG A 544 9.22 14.73 11.45
N PHE A 545 8.20 14.29 10.72
CA PHE A 545 8.23 14.37 9.26
C PHE A 545 7.87 15.79 8.83
N ARG A 546 8.74 16.42 8.04
CA ARG A 546 8.43 17.67 7.35
C ARG A 546 7.99 17.30 5.94
N ASP A 547 6.70 17.47 5.64
CA ASP A 547 6.18 17.27 4.29
C ASP A 547 6.84 18.28 3.35
N ALA A 548 7.85 17.84 2.59
CA ALA A 548 8.53 18.66 1.60
C ALA A 548 7.59 19.05 0.43
N GLN A 549 6.41 18.42 0.31
CA GLN A 549 5.40 18.77 -0.69
C GLN A 549 4.38 19.79 -0.17
N ALA A 550 4.43 20.21 1.10
CA ALA A 550 3.51 21.19 1.67
C ALA A 550 3.93 22.67 1.47
N GLY A 551 4.81 22.96 0.51
CA GLY A 551 5.26 24.32 0.18
C GLY A 551 4.55 24.90 -1.05
N PRO A 552 3.99 26.12 -1.00
CA PRO A 552 3.47 26.79 -2.19
C PRO A 552 4.65 27.37 -2.98
N GLY A 553 4.98 26.78 -4.13
CA GLY A 553 5.97 27.39 -5.03
C GLY A 553 6.59 26.43 -6.03
N LEU A 554 5.99 26.36 -7.22
CA LEU A 554 6.65 25.87 -8.42
C LEU A 554 7.93 26.69 -8.68
N ARG A 555 9.10 26.04 -8.70
CA ARG A 555 10.18 26.39 -9.64
C ARG A 555 10.76 25.11 -10.21
N VAL A 556 10.34 24.80 -11.43
CA VAL A 556 11.05 23.86 -12.31
C VAL A 556 12.11 24.67 -13.05
N SER A 557 13.38 24.46 -12.71
CA SER A 557 14.50 24.86 -13.55
C SER A 557 15.62 23.81 -13.46
N GLY A 558 15.84 23.12 -14.58
CA GLY A 558 17.12 22.53 -14.99
C GLY A 558 17.75 21.49 -14.07
N TRP A 559 17.32 20.23 -14.19
CA TRP A 559 18.19 19.10 -13.83
C TRP A 559 19.09 18.79 -15.04
N LYS A 560 20.35 19.25 -14.98
CA LYS A 560 21.42 18.68 -15.82
C LYS A 560 21.90 17.41 -15.12
N THR A 561 21.78 16.29 -15.80
CA THR A 561 22.35 15.00 -15.44
C THR A 561 23.87 15.05 -15.51
N GLY A 562 24.55 14.68 -14.42
CA GLY A 562 25.99 14.51 -14.39
C GLY A 562 26.51 14.31 -12.98
N ARG A 563 26.75 13.03 -12.62
CA ARG A 563 27.26 12.53 -11.34
C ARG A 563 26.32 12.74 -10.14
N SER A 564 26.08 11.64 -9.42
CA SER A 564 25.34 11.58 -8.16
C SER A 564 25.81 12.69 -7.21
N PRO A 565 24.95 13.65 -6.81
CA PRO A 565 25.24 14.51 -5.68
C PRO A 565 24.59 13.89 -4.44
N ALA A 566 25.40 13.76 -3.39
CA ALA A 566 24.93 13.53 -2.03
C ALA A 566 23.68 14.38 -1.75
N LEU A 567 22.56 13.71 -1.47
CA LEU A 567 21.35 14.38 -0.99
C LEU A 567 21.69 14.98 0.38
N ALA A 568 21.41 16.28 0.53
CA ALA A 568 21.65 17.02 1.76
C ALA A 568 21.04 16.28 2.97
N PRO A 569 21.71 16.30 4.13
CA PRO A 569 21.30 15.55 5.30
C PRO A 569 19.92 16.00 5.78
N VAL A 570 19.07 15.03 6.09
CA VAL A 570 17.95 15.25 7.02
C VAL A 570 18.59 15.65 8.35
N GLU A 571 18.47 16.91 8.76
CA GLU A 571 18.83 17.32 10.11
C GLU A 571 17.89 16.63 11.12
N LEU A 572 18.39 15.54 11.70
CA LEU A 572 17.88 14.95 12.93
C LEU A 572 18.26 15.87 14.09
N GLN A 573 17.40 16.83 14.43
CA GLN A 573 17.56 17.55 15.70
C GLN A 573 17.06 16.67 16.87
N GLY A 574 18.02 16.10 17.62
CA GLY A 574 17.87 15.50 18.96
C GLY A 574 17.46 14.03 18.95
N ALA A 575 18.00 13.12 19.76
CA ALA A 575 18.97 13.18 20.85
C ALA A 575 19.80 11.89 20.81
N LEU A 576 21.05 11.93 21.30
CA LEU A 576 21.84 10.74 21.58
C LEU A 576 21.07 9.86 22.58
N MET A 577 20.38 8.84 22.09
CA MET A 577 19.89 7.73 22.90
C MET A 577 21.04 6.74 23.05
N VAL A 578 21.67 6.75 24.23
CA VAL A 578 22.48 5.62 24.70
C VAL A 578 21.49 4.50 25.04
N LEU A 579 21.35 3.52 24.14
CA LEU A 579 20.63 2.29 24.44
C LEU A 579 21.38 1.55 25.57
N PRO A 580 20.72 1.04 26.62
CA PRO A 580 21.37 0.15 27.56
C PRO A 580 21.79 -1.12 26.79
N ARG A 581 23.09 -1.41 26.77
CA ARG A 581 23.63 -2.68 26.24
C ARG A 581 23.06 -3.81 27.09
N TYR A 582 22.11 -4.57 26.54
CA TYR A 582 21.66 -5.83 27.14
C TYR A 582 22.79 -6.85 27.01
N ARG A 583 23.54 -7.07 28.09
CA ARG A 583 24.38 -8.27 28.23
C ARG A 583 23.47 -9.42 28.65
N LEU A 584 23.18 -10.33 27.72
CA LEU A 584 22.72 -11.67 28.09
C LEU A 584 23.93 -12.35 28.73
N SER A 585 23.87 -12.58 30.04
CA SER A 585 24.90 -13.31 30.78
C SER A 585 24.80 -14.80 30.47
N ASP A 586 25.92 -15.39 30.07
CA ASP A 586 26.07 -16.83 29.85
C ASP A 586 25.71 -17.63 31.11
N ARG A 587 24.67 -18.47 31.00
CA ARG A 587 24.51 -19.73 31.72
C ARG A 587 23.72 -20.71 30.88
#